data_AF-A0A7S2L7I7-F1
#
_entry.id   AF-A0A7S2L7I7-F1
#
_cell.length_a   1.000
_cell.length_b   1.000
_cell.length_c   1.000
_cell.angle_alpha   90.00
_cell.angle_beta   90.00
_cell.angle_gamma   90.00
#
_symmetry.space_group_name_H-M   'P 1'
#
loop_
_entity.id
_entity.type
_entity.pdbx_description
1 polymer ?
#
loop_
_entity_poly.entity_id
_entity_poly.type
_entity_poly.pdbx_seq_one_letter_code
_entity_poly.pdbx_strand_id
1 'polypeptide(L)'
;RECKMRAAELRDEILLKQPESHLHGDCPICCILLELDDRKSFMMTCCGKTICGGCAYANQYANQMRKAKNLCPFCRQATPDADEEVKQLLMRRVEANDPAATYQAGVICSKEGDYKGAAAYFTKAAGSGDISAHFDLSGMYREGEGV
;
A
#
# COMPACT_ATOMS: atom_id res chain seq x y z
N ARG A 1 -10.80 42.44 -19.96
CA ARG A 1 -11.65 41.22 -19.95
C ARG A 1 -10.77 39.97 -19.90
N GLU A 2 -9.68 39.93 -20.67
CA GLU A 2 -8.65 38.87 -20.67
C GLU A 2 -8.08 38.51 -19.29
N CYS A 3 -7.73 39.47 -18.43
CA CYS A 3 -7.18 39.15 -17.09
C CYS A 3 -8.13 38.32 -16.21
N LYS A 4 -9.45 38.46 -16.37
CA LYS A 4 -10.43 37.67 -15.60
C LYS A 4 -10.54 36.25 -16.12
N MET A 5 -10.42 36.05 -17.43
CA MET A 5 -10.37 34.71 -18.04
C MET A 5 -9.09 33.99 -17.63
N ARG A 6 -7.93 34.66 -17.69
CA ARG A 6 -6.67 34.07 -17.27
C ARG A 6 -6.65 33.69 -15.79
N ALA A 7 -7.29 34.48 -14.93
CA ALA A 7 -7.42 34.14 -13.51
C ALA A 7 -8.32 32.91 -13.26
N ALA A 8 -9.36 32.72 -14.06
CA ALA A 8 -10.21 31.53 -14.00
C ALA A 8 -9.45 30.29 -14.50
N GLU A 9 -8.74 30.39 -15.62
CA GLU A 9 -7.89 29.32 -16.16
C GLU A 9 -6.80 28.89 -15.17
N LEU A 10 -6.10 29.84 -14.54
CA LEU A 10 -5.07 29.54 -13.54
C LEU A 10 -5.66 28.85 -12.31
N ARG A 11 -6.88 29.24 -11.90
CA ARG A 11 -7.59 28.59 -10.80
C ARG A 11 -7.96 27.15 -11.17
N ASP A 12 -8.45 26.93 -12.38
CA ASP A 12 -8.80 25.59 -12.86
C ASP A 12 -7.55 24.72 -13.03
N GLU A 13 -6.43 25.27 -13.53
CA GLU A 13 -5.13 24.60 -13.55
C GLU A 13 -4.71 24.19 -12.13
N ILE A 14 -4.79 25.07 -11.14
CA ILE A 14 -4.42 24.73 -9.76
C ILE A 14 -5.31 23.63 -9.18
N LEU A 15 -6.61 23.65 -9.48
CA LEU A 15 -7.58 22.68 -8.95
C LEU A 15 -7.53 21.32 -9.66
N LEU A 16 -7.22 21.30 -10.96
CA LEU A 16 -7.33 20.12 -11.81
C LEU A 16 -5.97 19.55 -12.25
N LYS A 17 -4.87 20.29 -12.06
CA LYS A 17 -3.53 19.78 -12.34
C LYS A 17 -3.30 18.57 -11.46
N GLN A 18 -3.11 17.43 -12.10
CA GLN A 18 -2.76 16.23 -11.37
C GLN A 18 -1.42 16.46 -10.65
N PRO A 19 -1.34 16.12 -9.36
CA PRO A 19 -0.09 16.24 -8.63
C PRO A 19 0.96 15.31 -9.25
N GLU A 20 2.22 15.74 -9.23
CA GLU A 20 3.36 15.00 -9.78
C GLU A 20 3.58 13.64 -9.08
N SER A 21 2.97 13.45 -7.90
CA SER A 21 2.92 12.19 -7.16
C SER A 21 1.53 11.98 -6.56
N HIS A 22 1.06 10.74 -6.53
CA HIS A 22 -0.13 10.34 -5.77
C HIS A 22 0.26 9.72 -4.42
N LEU A 23 -0.74 9.42 -3.59
CA LEU A 23 -0.60 8.82 -2.26
C LEU A 23 0.41 7.66 -2.21
N HIS A 24 0.36 6.76 -3.18
CA HIS A 24 1.20 5.57 -3.24
C HIS A 24 2.61 5.83 -3.80
N GLY A 25 2.85 6.98 -4.42
CA GLY A 25 4.12 7.32 -5.07
C GLY A 25 4.40 6.44 -6.30
N ASP A 26 5.68 6.30 -6.63
CA ASP A 26 6.13 5.55 -7.80
C ASP A 26 6.59 4.14 -7.43
N CYS A 27 6.43 3.20 -8.36
CA CYS A 27 6.97 1.87 -8.23
C CYS A 27 8.51 1.95 -8.20
N PRO A 28 9.19 1.40 -7.18
CA PRO A 28 10.64 1.50 -7.04
C PRO A 28 11.43 0.64 -8.06
N ILE A 29 10.74 -0.10 -8.93
CA ILE A 29 11.35 -0.95 -9.96
C ILE A 29 11.30 -0.30 -11.34
N CYS A 30 10.17 0.29 -11.72
CA CYS A 30 9.97 0.89 -13.05
C CYS A 30 9.81 2.42 -13.03
N CYS A 31 9.77 3.04 -11.85
CA CYS A 31 9.57 4.48 -11.66
C CYS A 31 8.28 5.01 -12.33
N ILE A 32 7.28 4.15 -12.47
CA ILE A 32 5.93 4.52 -12.93
C ILE A 32 5.05 4.67 -11.71
N LEU A 33 4.20 5.69 -11.74
CA LEU A 33 3.18 5.99 -10.74
C LEU A 33 2.36 4.75 -10.39
N LEU A 34 2.23 4.48 -9.08
CA LEU A 34 1.37 3.41 -8.59
C LEU A 34 -0.11 3.81 -8.78
N GLU A 35 -0.90 2.87 -9.29
CA GLU A 35 -2.32 3.09 -9.53
C GLU A 35 -3.08 3.28 -8.21
N LEU A 36 -4.19 4.03 -8.26
CA LEU A 36 -5.10 4.21 -7.12
C LEU A 36 -5.88 2.93 -6.77
N ASP A 37 -6.00 1.98 -7.70
CA ASP A 37 -6.59 0.68 -7.40
C ASP A 37 -5.55 -0.17 -6.65
N ASP A 38 -5.73 -0.30 -5.33
CA ASP A 38 -4.82 -1.02 -4.45
C ASP A 38 -4.57 -2.47 -4.89
N ARG A 39 -5.52 -3.08 -5.61
CA ARG A 39 -5.39 -4.45 -6.15
C ARG A 39 -4.32 -4.58 -7.24
N LYS A 40 -3.83 -3.46 -7.76
CA LYS A 40 -2.77 -3.39 -8.77
C LYS A 40 -1.40 -3.07 -8.18
N SER A 41 -1.29 -3.10 -6.85
CA SER A 41 -0.04 -2.89 -6.13
C SER A 41 0.19 -4.02 -5.12
N PHE A 42 1.46 -4.31 -4.82
CA PHE A 42 1.83 -5.38 -3.90
C PHE A 42 2.92 -4.91 -2.96
N MET A 43 2.70 -5.03 -1.65
CA MET A 43 3.73 -4.78 -0.65
C MET A 43 4.63 -6.01 -0.50
N MET A 44 5.93 -5.81 -0.65
CA MET A 44 6.93 -6.84 -0.39
C MET A 44 7.24 -6.91 1.11
N THR A 45 6.77 -7.95 1.80
CA THR A 45 6.96 -8.12 3.26
C THR A 45 8.42 -8.25 3.71
N CYS A 46 9.35 -8.55 2.81
CA CYS A 46 10.78 -8.59 3.13
C CYS A 46 11.40 -7.19 3.28
N CYS A 47 10.98 -6.20 2.48
CA CYS A 47 11.58 -4.85 2.47
C CYS A 47 10.58 -3.71 2.72
N GLY A 48 9.28 -3.99 2.81
CA GLY A 48 8.21 -3.01 3.02
C GLY A 48 7.93 -2.15 1.80
N LYS A 49 8.51 -2.47 0.64
CA LYS A 49 8.32 -1.70 -0.59
C LYS A 49 7.08 -2.16 -1.34
N THR A 50 6.23 -1.21 -1.71
CA THR A 50 5.10 -1.45 -2.61
C THR A 50 5.56 -1.33 -4.06
N ILE A 51 5.24 -2.34 -4.87
CA ILE A 51 5.56 -2.40 -6.30
C ILE A 51 4.29 -2.51 -7.13
N CYS A 52 4.32 -2.08 -8.39
CA CYS A 52 3.18 -2.24 -9.29
C CYS A 52 2.99 -3.71 -9.68
N GLY A 53 1.75 -4.07 -10.01
CA GLY A 53 1.38 -5.43 -10.42
C GLY A 53 2.12 -5.91 -11.66
N GLY A 54 2.46 -5.00 -12.58
CA GLY A 54 3.29 -5.32 -13.75
C GLY A 54 4.69 -5.80 -13.37
N CYS A 55 5.37 -5.11 -12.45
CA CYS A 55 6.68 -5.53 -11.95
C CYS A 55 6.61 -6.81 -11.11
N ALA A 56 5.56 -6.97 -10.30
CA ALA A 56 5.33 -8.20 -9.54
C ALA A 56 5.17 -9.41 -10.48
N TYR A 57 4.32 -9.29 -11.50
CA TYR A 57 4.08 -10.32 -12.50
C TYR A 57 5.33 -10.66 -13.31
N ALA A 58 6.04 -9.65 -13.82
CA ALA A 58 7.27 -9.86 -14.59
C ALA A 58 8.35 -10.59 -13.77
N ASN A 59 8.48 -10.27 -12.48
CA ASN A 59 9.41 -10.93 -11.58
C ASN A 59 9.02 -12.40 -11.33
N GLN A 60 7.74 -12.67 -11.06
CA GLN A 60 7.23 -14.03 -10.89
C GLN A 60 7.50 -14.89 -12.14
N TYR A 61 7.20 -14.36 -13.32
CA TYR A 61 7.44 -15.03 -14.60
C TYR A 61 8.93 -15.34 -14.82
N ALA A 62 9.82 -14.38 -14.53
CA ALA A 62 11.26 -14.57 -14.66
C ALA A 62 11.80 -15.63 -13.70
N ASN A 63 11.31 -15.68 -12.45
CA ASN A 63 11.72 -16.69 -11.47
C ASN A 63 11.25 -18.09 -11.88
N GLN A 64 10.01 -18.21 -12.38
CA GLN A 64 9.47 -19.47 -12.92
C GLN A 64 10.30 -19.99 -14.10
N MET A 65 10.63 -19.13 -15.07
CA MET A 65 11.47 -19.50 -16.22
C MET A 65 12.84 -20.02 -15.81
N ARG A 66 13.41 -19.46 -14.74
CA ARG A 66 14.71 -19.86 -14.20
C ARG A 66 14.63 -21.06 -13.24
N LYS A 67 13.43 -21.57 -12.94
CA LYS A 67 13.17 -22.56 -11.87
C LYS A 67 13.83 -22.14 -10.55
N ALA A 68 13.83 -20.85 -10.28
CA ALA A 68 14.44 -20.26 -9.09
C ALA A 68 13.36 -20.01 -8.02
N LYS A 69 13.79 -19.92 -6.76
CA LYS A 69 12.92 -19.40 -5.69
C LYS A 69 12.42 -18.02 -6.06
N ASN A 70 11.20 -17.68 -5.63
CA ASN A 70 10.71 -16.33 -5.76
C ASN A 70 11.59 -15.40 -4.91
N LEU A 71 12.25 -14.46 -5.59
CA LEU A 71 13.05 -13.42 -4.96
C LEU A 71 12.30 -12.11 -5.09
N CYS A 72 12.37 -11.27 -4.05
CA CYS A 72 11.88 -9.91 -4.13
C CYS A 72 12.57 -9.14 -5.26
N PRO A 73 11.83 -8.46 -6.16
CA PRO A 73 12.44 -7.71 -7.25
C PRO A 73 13.29 -6.53 -6.76
N PHE A 74 13.03 -6.03 -5.55
CA PHE A 74 13.74 -4.90 -4.95
C PHE A 74 14.97 -5.36 -4.16
N CYS A 75 14.79 -6.06 -3.03
CA CYS A 75 15.90 -6.42 -2.14
C CYS A 75 16.52 -7.80 -2.41
N ARG A 76 16.01 -8.55 -3.39
CA ARG A 76 16.48 -9.90 -3.77
C ARG A 76 16.44 -10.98 -2.68
N GLN A 77 15.84 -10.69 -1.53
CA GLN A 77 15.59 -11.69 -0.50
C GLN A 77 14.55 -12.71 -0.99
N ALA A 78 14.72 -13.97 -0.62
CA ALA A 78 13.73 -15.00 -0.90
C ALA A 78 12.41 -14.65 -0.22
N THR A 79 11.33 -14.69 -0.99
CA THR A 79 9.97 -14.53 -0.46
C THR A 79 9.48 -15.90 0.01
N PRO A 80 8.89 -15.98 1.22
CA PRO A 80 8.22 -17.20 1.66
C PRO A 80 7.10 -17.61 0.71
N ASP A 81 6.89 -18.92 0.56
CA ASP A 81 5.74 -19.47 -0.17
C ASP A 81 4.55 -19.75 0.77
N ALA A 82 4.80 -19.91 2.08
CA ALA A 82 3.78 -20.22 3.08
C ALA A 82 3.21 -18.95 3.73
N ASP A 83 1.89 -18.86 3.79
CA ASP A 83 1.17 -17.70 4.36
C ASP A 83 1.57 -17.41 5.81
N GLU A 84 1.81 -18.45 6.62
CA GLU A 84 2.25 -18.29 8.01
C GLU A 84 3.62 -17.61 8.13
N GLU A 85 4.55 -17.95 7.24
CA GLU A 85 5.88 -17.29 7.22
C GLU A 85 5.74 -15.82 6.76
N VAL A 86 4.84 -15.54 5.82
CA VAL A 86 4.52 -14.17 5.39
C VAL A 86 3.94 -13.37 6.56
N LYS A 87 2.99 -13.94 7.32
CA LYS A 87 2.41 -13.33 8.52
C LYS A 87 3.47 -13.07 9.59
N GLN A 88 4.38 -14.00 9.83
CA GLN A 88 5.48 -13.80 10.79
C GLN A 88 6.41 -12.65 10.38
N LEU A 89 6.79 -12.58 9.10
CA LEU A 89 7.60 -11.46 8.59
C LEU A 89 6.86 -10.13 8.69
N LEU A 90 5.55 -10.13 8.42
CA LEU A 90 4.71 -8.96 8.59
C LEU A 90 4.71 -8.49 10.05
N MET A 91 4.49 -9.39 11.01
CA MET A 91 4.47 -9.06 12.44
C MET A 91 5.80 -8.51 12.93
N ARG A 92 6.95 -9.01 12.45
CA ARG A 92 8.26 -8.42 12.74
C ARG A 92 8.37 -6.97 12.28
N ARG A 93 7.72 -6.61 11.16
CA ARG A 93 7.66 -5.21 10.69
C ARG A 93 6.71 -4.34 11.52
N VAL A 94 5.60 -4.92 11.96
CA VAL A 94 4.66 -4.25 12.90
C VAL A 94 5.38 -3.90 14.21
N GLU A 95 6.19 -4.82 14.74
CA GLU A 95 7.05 -4.60 15.91
C GLU A 95 8.09 -3.50 15.66
N ALA A 96 8.61 -3.41 14.44
CA ALA A 96 9.51 -2.34 14.00
C ALA A 96 8.79 -1.00 13.68
N ASN A 97 7.49 -0.89 13.94
CA ASN A 97 6.65 0.28 13.68
C ASN A 97 6.62 0.73 12.20
N ASP A 98 6.70 -0.21 11.26
CA ASP A 98 6.45 0.05 9.84
C ASP A 98 4.94 0.37 9.62
N PRO A 99 4.59 1.59 9.18
CA PRO A 99 3.19 1.98 8.97
C PRO A 99 2.45 1.08 7.97
N ALA A 100 3.09 0.76 6.84
CA ALA A 100 2.50 -0.07 5.81
C ALA A 100 2.26 -1.50 6.31
N ALA A 101 3.20 -2.06 7.07
CA ALA A 101 3.01 -3.37 7.69
C ALA A 101 1.89 -3.36 8.74
N THR A 102 1.81 -2.30 9.54
CA THR A 102 0.76 -2.12 10.56
C THR A 102 -0.62 -2.03 9.91
N TYR A 103 -0.74 -1.27 8.82
CA TYR A 103 -1.96 -1.21 8.01
C TYR A 103 -2.35 -2.59 7.47
N GLN A 104 -1.41 -3.31 6.85
CA GLN A 104 -1.67 -4.64 6.29
C GLN A 104 -2.08 -5.66 7.36
N ALA A 105 -1.57 -5.57 8.59
CA ALA A 105 -2.03 -6.40 9.70
C ALA A 105 -3.51 -6.13 10.02
N GLY A 106 -3.93 -4.87 10.02
CA GLY A 106 -5.35 -4.50 10.18
C GLY A 106 -6.24 -5.06 9.07
N VAL A 107 -5.78 -5.02 7.81
CA VAL A 107 -6.49 -5.62 6.67
C VAL A 107 -6.66 -7.13 6.85
N ILE A 108 -5.64 -7.83 7.33
CA ILE A 108 -5.72 -9.27 7.61
C ILE A 108 -6.73 -9.55 8.73
N CYS A 109 -6.66 -8.83 9.85
CA CYS A 109 -7.63 -8.98 10.94
C CYS A 109 -9.08 -8.75 10.47
N SER A 110 -9.31 -7.71 9.66
CA SER A 110 -10.64 -7.42 9.09
C SER A 110 -11.14 -8.57 8.21
N LYS A 111 -10.29 -9.13 7.35
CA LYS A 111 -10.63 -10.31 6.52
C LYS A 111 -10.91 -11.57 7.34
N GLU A 112 -10.24 -11.72 8.48
CA GLU A 112 -10.45 -12.83 9.41
C GLU A 112 -11.67 -12.62 10.33
N GLY A 113 -12.33 -11.46 10.25
CA GLY A 113 -13.48 -11.09 11.08
C GLY A 113 -13.13 -10.58 12.48
N ASP A 114 -11.84 -10.37 12.77
CA ASP A 114 -11.37 -9.71 13.98
C ASP A 114 -11.41 -8.18 13.81
N TYR A 115 -12.62 -7.63 13.87
CA TYR A 115 -12.83 -6.19 13.73
C TYR A 115 -12.21 -5.37 14.87
N LYS A 116 -12.10 -5.93 16.08
CA LYS A 116 -11.45 -5.23 17.20
C LYS A 116 -9.95 -5.12 16.99
N GLY A 117 -9.31 -6.21 16.57
CA GLY A 117 -7.89 -6.20 16.18
C GLY A 117 -7.64 -5.27 14.99
N ALA A 118 -8.51 -5.31 13.97
CA ALA A 118 -8.42 -4.44 12.81
C ALA A 118 -8.48 -2.95 13.21
N ALA A 119 -9.45 -2.54 14.02
CA ALA A 119 -9.58 -1.18 14.50
C ALA A 119 -8.33 -0.72 15.29
N ALA A 120 -7.75 -1.60 16.11
CA ALA A 120 -6.53 -1.29 16.86
C ALA A 120 -5.33 -1.07 15.93
N TYR A 121 -5.13 -1.93 14.92
CA TYR A 121 -4.05 -1.78 13.95
C TYR A 121 -4.25 -0.54 13.07
N PHE A 122 -5.45 -0.30 12.56
CA PHE A 122 -5.74 0.89 11.77
C PHE A 122 -5.58 2.17 12.58
N THR A 123 -5.97 2.19 13.85
CA THR A 123 -5.71 3.33 14.74
C THR A 123 -4.22 3.59 14.89
N LYS A 124 -3.41 2.55 15.09
CA LYS A 124 -1.94 2.67 15.19
C LYS A 124 -1.33 3.19 13.89
N ALA A 125 -1.72 2.63 12.74
CA ALA A 125 -1.23 3.04 11.42
C ALA A 125 -1.66 4.48 11.06
N ALA A 126 -2.92 4.83 11.30
CA ALA A 126 -3.43 6.19 11.14
C ALA A 126 -2.66 7.20 12.02
N GLY A 127 -2.34 6.82 13.27
CA GLY A 127 -1.49 7.64 14.14
C GLY A 127 -0.08 7.92 13.60
N SER A 128 0.41 7.10 12.66
CA SER A 128 1.67 7.33 11.94
C SER A 128 1.52 8.08 10.60
N GLY A 129 0.31 8.53 10.27
CA GLY A 129 0.01 9.27 9.04
C GLY A 129 -0.34 8.40 7.84
N ASP A 130 -0.63 7.10 8.04
CA ASP A 130 -1.08 6.22 6.96
C ASP A 130 -2.51 6.57 6.53
N ILE A 131 -2.66 7.07 5.30
CA ILE A 131 -3.93 7.60 4.79
C ILE A 131 -4.93 6.48 4.49
N SER A 132 -4.46 5.31 4.05
CA SER A 132 -5.33 4.15 3.83
C SER A 132 -5.91 3.65 5.15
N ALA A 133 -5.11 3.63 6.21
CA ALA A 133 -5.57 3.32 7.56
C ALA A 133 -6.61 4.32 8.07
N HIS A 134 -6.44 5.62 7.79
CA HIS A 134 -7.46 6.63 8.12
C HIS A 134 -8.79 6.36 7.42
N PHE A 135 -8.75 6.02 6.13
CA PHE A 135 -9.95 5.70 5.35
C PHE A 135 -10.64 4.45 5.89
N ASP A 136 -9.93 3.36 6.09
CA ASP A 136 -10.51 2.10 6.57
C ASP A 136 -11.05 2.23 8.00
N LEU A 137 -10.33 2.92 8.88
CA LEU A 137 -10.81 3.21 10.24
C LEU A 137 -12.11 4.04 10.22
N SER A 138 -12.26 4.98 9.27
CA SER A 138 -13.50 5.74 9.11
C SER A 138 -14.68 4.86 8.66
N GLY A 139 -14.40 3.87 7.81
CA GLY A 139 -15.37 2.86 7.41
C GLY A 139 -15.82 2.02 8.60
N MET A 140 -14.88 1.58 9.43
CA MET A 140 -15.19 0.82 10.65
C MET A 140 -16.08 1.60 11.61
N TYR A 141 -15.78 2.88 11.86
CA TYR A 141 -16.63 3.74 12.69
C TYR A 141 -18.04 3.91 12.13
N ARG A 142 -18.18 4.02 10.79
CA ARG A 142 -19.48 4.19 10.13
C ARG A 142 -20.36 2.95 10.30
N GLU A 143 -19.77 1.75 10.16
CA GLU A 143 -20.49 0.48 10.25
C GLU A 143 -20.64 -0.02 11.69
N GLY A 144 -19.95 0.61 12.66
CA GLY A 144 -19.94 0.15 14.06
C GLY A 144 -19.09 -1.10 14.27
N GLU A 145 -18.10 -1.35 13.41
CA GLU A 145 -17.19 -2.48 13.50
C GLU A 145 -16.03 -2.18 14.45
N GLY A 146 -15.80 -3.03 15.45
CA GLY A 146 -14.62 -2.93 16.32
C GLY A 146 -14.61 -1.74 17.30
N VAL A 147 -15.74 -1.07 17.49
CA VAL A 147 -15.95 0.08 18.40
C VAL A 147 -16.73 -0.27 19.66
#